data_AF-A0A939YN04-F1
#
_entry.id   AF-A0A939YN04-F1
#
_cell.length_a   1.000
_cell.length_b   1.000
_cell.length_c   1.000
_cell.angle_alpha   90.00
_cell.angle_beta   90.00
_cell.angle_gamma   90.00
#
_symmetry.space_group_name_H-M   'P 1'
#
loop_
_entity.id
_entity.type
_entity.pdbx_description
1 polymer ?
#
loop_
_entity_poly.entity_id
_entity_poly.type
_entity_poly.pdbx_seq_one_letter_code
_entity_poly.pdbx_strand_id
1 'polypeptide(L)' 'MRTMTSNEMMQANGGKAKYRCTYCGAKLRNTFMTILHVVATGHRGFIKY' A
#
# COMPACT_ATOMS: atom_id res chain seq x y z
N MET A 1 11.72 24.02 1.25
CA MET A 1 10.73 23.18 0.55
C MET A 1 10.76 21.81 1.22
N ARG A 2 9.75 21.43 2.01
CA ARG A 2 9.73 20.11 2.67
C ARG A 2 9.25 19.08 1.64
N THR A 3 10.12 18.14 1.29
CA THR A 3 9.76 16.99 0.46
C THR A 3 8.79 16.12 1.25
N MET A 4 7.52 16.13 0.86
CA MET A 4 6.55 15.14 1.36
C MET A 4 7.06 13.76 0.97
N THR A 5 7.51 13.01 1.97
CA THR A 5 7.85 11.60 1.78
C THR A 5 6.56 10.84 1.49
N SER A 6 6.59 9.83 0.62
CA SER A 6 5.37 9.12 0.17
C SER A 6 4.49 8.61 1.32
N ASN A 7 5.04 8.42 2.52
CA ASN A 7 4.31 8.05 3.73
C ASN A 7 3.35 9.15 4.25
N GLU A 8 3.72 10.43 4.14
CA GLU A 8 2.95 11.55 4.72
C GLU A 8 1.66 11.83 3.92
N MET A 9 1.69 11.59 2.60
CA MET A 9 0.47 11.60 1.76
C MET A 9 -0.51 10.47 2.13
N MET A 10 -0.05 9.36 2.71
CA MET A 10 -0.93 8.24 3.07
C MET A 10 -1.71 8.51 4.36
N GLN A 11 -1.12 9.26 5.29
CA GLN A 11 -1.72 9.58 6.59
C GLN A 11 -2.84 10.62 6.47
N ALA A 12 -2.68 11.60 5.56
CA ALA A 12 -3.64 12.70 5.38
C ALA A 12 -4.96 12.29 4.68
N ASN A 13 -5.01 11.15 3.99
CA ASN A 13 -6.16 10.75 3.16
C ASN A 13 -7.16 9.79 3.83
N GLY A 14 -7.18 9.65 5.16
CA GLY A 14 -8.26 8.95 5.91
C GLY A 14 -8.64 7.53 5.44
N GLY A 15 -7.82 6.89 4.60
CA GLY A 15 -8.15 5.67 3.88
C GLY A 15 -7.52 4.52 4.62
N LYS A 16 -8.24 3.96 5.59
CA LYS A 16 -7.83 2.75 6.33
C LYS A 16 -7.27 1.74 5.32
N ALA A 17 -6.01 1.34 5.50
CA ALA A 17 -5.36 0.42 4.57
C ALA A 17 -6.13 -0.90 4.54
N LYS A 18 -6.76 -1.20 3.39
CA LYS A 18 -7.69 -2.33 3.26
C LYS A 18 -7.00 -3.64 2.91
N TYR A 19 -5.76 -3.60 2.44
CA TYR A 19 -5.04 -4.79 1.98
C TYR A 19 -3.68 -4.85 2.65
N ARG A 20 -3.19 -6.04 2.99
CA ARG A 20 -1.80 -6.24 3.41
C ARG A 20 -1.19 -7.41 2.67
N CYS A 21 0.00 -7.19 2.13
CA CYS A 21 0.78 -8.26 1.52
C CYS A 21 1.25 -9.25 2.59
N THR A 22 1.04 -10.54 2.38
CA THR A 22 1.46 -11.59 3.32
C THR A 22 2.95 -11.89 3.25
N TYR A 23 3.60 -11.58 2.13
CA TYR A 23 5.02 -11.87 1.92
C TYR A 23 5.95 -10.83 2.54
N CYS A 24 5.64 -9.55 2.38
CA CYS A 24 6.48 -8.45 2.91
C CYS A 24 5.79 -7.58 3.96
N GLY A 25 4.51 -7.84 4.27
CA GLY A 25 3.76 -7.08 5.27
C GLY A 25 3.30 -5.69 4.84
N ALA A 26 3.52 -5.30 3.58
CA ALA A 26 3.14 -3.99 3.05
C ALA A 26 1.63 -3.75 3.16
N LYS A 27 1.21 -2.63 3.73
CA LYS A 27 -0.20 -2.23 3.87
C LYS A 27 -0.58 -1.30 2.73
N LEU A 28 -1.60 -1.67 1.98
CA LEU A 28 -2.03 -1.04 0.74
C LEU A 28 -3.47 -0.56 0.91
N ARG A 29 -3.73 0.67 0.48
CA ARG A 29 -5.04 1.32 0.69
C ARG A 29 -6.15 0.85 -0.25
N ASN A 30 -5.79 0.55 -1.50
CA ASN A 30 -6.74 0.31 -2.58
C ASN A 30 -6.19 -0.74 -3.55
N THR A 31 -7.07 -1.32 -4.36
CA THR A 31 -6.74 -2.35 -5.35
C THR A 31 -5.70 -1.87 -6.38
N PHE A 32 -5.71 -0.59 -6.75
CA PHE A 32 -4.68 -0.05 -7.66
C PHE A 32 -3.27 -0.19 -7.06
N MET A 33 -3.13 0.08 -5.76
CA MET A 33 -1.87 -0.06 -5.06
C MET A 33 -1.47 -1.54 -4.93
N THR A 34 -2.42 -2.46 -4.74
CA THR A 34 -2.12 -3.90 -4.73
C THR A 34 -1.61 -4.36 -6.09
N ILE A 35 -2.21 -3.92 -7.20
CA ILE A 35 -1.75 -4.27 -8.55
C ILE A 35 -0.32 -3.77 -8.79
N LEU A 36 -0.04 -2.49 -8.48
CA LEU A 36 1.31 -1.95 -8.58
C LEU A 36 2.31 -2.71 -7.71
N HIS A 37 1.90 -3.12 -6.50
CA HIS A 37 2.73 -3.94 -5.63
C HIS A 37 3.06 -5.30 -6.25
N VAL A 38 2.09 -5.97 -6.89
CA VAL A 38 2.35 -7.23 -7.61
C VAL A 38 3.37 -7.01 -8.73
N VAL A 39 3.23 -5.93 -9.50
CA VAL A 39 4.14 -5.68 -10.63
C VAL A 39 5.55 -5.34 -10.15
N ALA A 40 5.68 -4.56 -9.08
CA ALA A 40 6.97 -4.13 -8.56
C ALA A 40 7.71 -5.25 -7.79
N THR A 41 6.99 -6.11 -7.07
CA THR A 41 7.58 -7.11 -6.16
C THR A 41 7.37 -8.56 -6.59
N GLY A 42 6.41 -8.81 -7.48
CA GLY A 42 5.94 -10.16 -7.80
C GLY A 42 5.01 -10.77 -6.74
N HIS A 43 4.78 -10.11 -5.60
CA HIS A 43 3.98 -10.68 -4.52
C HIS A 43 2.48 -10.61 -4.81
N ARG A 44 1.86 -11.78 -4.99
CA ARG A 44 0.43 -11.90 -5.34
C ARG A 44 -0.49 -12.11 -4.13
N GLY A 45 0.06 -12.37 -2.95
CA GLY A 45 -0.71 -12.65 -1.73
C GLY A 45 -1.05 -11.39 -0.96
N PHE A 46 -2.35 -11.10 -0.84
CA PHE A 46 -2.87 -10.01 -0.02
C PHE A 46 -4.04 -10.47 0.85
N ILE A 47 -4.02 -10.08 2.12
CA ILE A 47 -5.15 -10.22 3.04
C ILE A 47 -5.92 -8.90 3.09
N LYS A 48 -7.25 -8.98 3.01
CA LYS A 48 -8.15 -7.83 3.11
C LYS A 48 -8.64 -7.67 4.55
N TYR A 49 -8.61 -6.45 5.07
CA TYR A 49 -9.19 -6.08 6.35
C TYR A 49 -10.50 -5.31 6.17
#